data_AF-A0A7S1UUL4-F1
#
_entry.id   AF-A0A7S1UUL4-F1
#
_cell.length_a   1.000
_cell.length_b   1.000
_cell.length_c   1.000
_cell.angle_alpha   90.00
_cell.angle_beta   90.00
_cell.angle_gamma   90.00
#
_symmetry.space_group_name_H-M   'P 1'
#
loop_
_entity.id
_entity.type
_entity.pdbx_description
1 polymer ?
#
loop_
_entity_poly.entity_id
_entity_poly.type
_entity_poly.pdbx_seq_one_letter_code
_entity_poly.pdbx_strand_id
1 'polypeptide(L)'
;RKDDPVTPLLSQWTYQAMVHELLGLNNNRVKLKGAPNITQELEEVVLSASQDEFFKANRHKNFGELGESIQKLLQEYQRQTQQKNNLNTIEDMQRFMEQFPELRSQSHTVSKHVAIMGELARLVDACNLMDVSQFEQEL
;
A
#
# COMPACT_ATOMS: atom_id res chain seq x y z
N ARG A 1 -20.10 21.20 -5.08
CA ARG A 1 -18.78 21.39 -5.75
C ARG A 1 -18.53 22.85 -6.15
N LYS A 2 -19.55 23.73 -6.27
CA LYS A 2 -19.36 25.18 -6.50
C LYS A 2 -19.18 25.98 -5.19
N ASP A 3 -19.67 25.47 -4.07
CA ASP A 3 -19.70 26.21 -2.80
C ASP A 3 -18.47 25.98 -1.91
N ASP A 4 -17.55 25.12 -2.34
CA ASP A 4 -16.28 24.86 -1.63
C ASP A 4 -15.17 24.56 -2.65
N PRO A 5 -14.50 25.62 -3.15
CA PRO A 5 -13.38 25.47 -4.07
C PRO A 5 -12.07 25.11 -3.36
N VAL A 6 -12.01 25.15 -2.02
CA VAL A 6 -10.77 25.02 -1.25
C VAL A 6 -10.50 23.56 -0.88
N THR A 7 -11.50 22.79 -0.46
CA THR A 7 -11.33 21.37 -0.08
C THR A 7 -10.69 20.46 -1.14
N PRO A 8 -10.89 20.62 -2.48
CA PRO A 8 -10.17 19.83 -3.47
C PRO A 8 -8.76 20.33 -3.79
N LEU A 9 -8.34 21.49 -3.25
CA LEU A 9 -7.01 22.06 -3.46
C LEU A 9 -6.05 21.75 -2.31
N LEU A 10 -6.57 21.37 -1.14
CA LEU A 10 -5.76 21.00 0.01
C LEU A 10 -5.15 19.61 -0.16
N SER A 11 -3.87 19.48 0.18
CA SER A 11 -3.17 18.20 0.24
C SER A 11 -3.90 17.19 1.12
N GLN A 12 -4.40 16.10 0.54
CA GLN A 12 -5.12 15.06 1.27
C GLN A 12 -4.20 13.89 1.64
N TRP A 13 -3.87 13.79 2.91
CA TRP A 13 -2.96 12.77 3.44
C TRP A 13 -3.59 11.39 3.69
N THR A 14 -4.80 11.12 3.17
CA THR A 14 -5.41 9.79 3.30
C THR A 14 -4.88 8.85 2.23
N TYR A 15 -4.80 7.54 2.54
CA TYR A 15 -4.20 6.57 1.61
C TYR A 15 -4.82 6.63 0.21
N GLN A 16 -6.15 6.63 0.10
CA GLN A 16 -6.82 6.70 -1.19
C GLN A 16 -6.54 8.01 -1.93
N ALA A 17 -6.56 9.13 -1.23
CA ALA A 17 -6.39 10.44 -1.84
C ALA A 17 -4.96 10.61 -2.35
N MET A 18 -3.96 10.25 -1.55
CA MET A 18 -2.56 10.28 -1.97
C MET A 18 -2.30 9.39 -3.19
N VAL A 19 -2.86 8.17 -3.23
CA VAL A 19 -2.75 7.31 -4.41
C VAL A 19 -3.41 7.93 -5.64
N HIS A 20 -4.59 8.53 -5.47
CA HIS A 20 -5.31 9.16 -6.57
C HIS A 20 -4.59 10.41 -7.09
N GLU A 21 -4.04 11.24 -6.21
CA GLU A 21 -3.38 12.51 -6.54
C GLU A 21 -1.95 12.32 -7.06
N LEU A 22 -1.14 11.48 -6.41
CA LEU A 22 0.29 11.33 -6.72
C LEU A 22 0.57 10.24 -7.75
N LEU A 23 -0.22 9.16 -7.77
CA LEU A 23 0.03 8.00 -8.64
C LEU A 23 -1.02 7.84 -9.75
N GLY A 24 -2.17 8.51 -9.61
CA GLY A 24 -3.31 8.36 -10.52
C GLY A 24 -4.05 7.04 -10.30
N LEU A 25 -5.26 7.13 -9.75
CA LEU A 25 -6.15 5.97 -9.57
C LEU A 25 -7.27 5.99 -10.62
N ASN A 26 -7.12 5.19 -11.67
CA ASN A 26 -8.08 5.10 -12.78
C ASN A 26 -8.73 3.72 -12.82
N ASN A 27 -10.05 3.64 -12.67
CA ASN A 27 -10.80 2.36 -12.66
C ASN A 27 -10.21 1.33 -11.68
N ASN A 28 -9.84 1.77 -10.47
CA ASN A 28 -9.17 0.96 -9.44
C ASN A 28 -7.80 0.40 -9.86
N ARG A 29 -7.15 0.98 -10.88
CA ARG A 29 -5.77 0.66 -11.26
C ARG A 29 -4.84 1.83 -10.96
N VAL A 30 -3.68 1.48 -10.45
CA VAL A 30 -2.57 2.38 -10.16
C VAL A 30 -1.41 1.97 -11.04
N LYS A 31 -0.79 2.94 -11.72
CA LYS A 31 0.38 2.70 -12.55
C LYS A 31 1.62 3.16 -11.79
N LEU A 32 2.51 2.22 -11.47
CA LEU A 32 3.80 2.49 -10.83
C LEU A 32 4.95 2.52 -11.85
N LYS A 33 4.61 2.69 -13.13
CA LYS A 33 5.58 2.68 -14.22
C LYS A 33 6.59 3.82 -14.05
N GLY A 34 7.86 3.47 -13.89
CA GLY A 34 8.96 4.43 -13.71
C GLY A 34 9.37 4.67 -12.26
N ALA A 35 8.65 4.09 -11.29
CA ALA A 35 9.08 4.08 -9.90
C ALA A 35 10.33 3.17 -9.72
N PRO A 36 11.30 3.57 -8.89
CA PRO A 36 12.51 2.78 -8.68
C PRO A 36 12.20 1.46 -7.96
N ASN A 37 12.92 0.39 -8.32
CA ASN A 37 12.81 -0.94 -7.71
C ASN A 37 11.43 -1.63 -7.84
N ILE A 38 10.62 -1.23 -8.83
CA ILE A 38 9.35 -1.90 -9.15
C ILE A 38 9.60 -3.02 -10.17
N THR A 39 9.10 -4.22 -9.87
CA THR A 39 9.11 -5.35 -10.80
C THR A 39 8.09 -5.14 -11.91
N GLN A 40 8.29 -5.76 -13.07
CA GLN A 40 7.37 -5.64 -14.20
C GLN A 40 5.92 -6.04 -13.84
N GLU A 41 5.75 -6.98 -12.90
CA GLU A 41 4.44 -7.42 -12.39
C GLU A 41 3.73 -6.37 -11.52
N LEU A 42 4.46 -5.37 -11.01
CA LEU A 42 3.95 -4.29 -10.16
C LEU A 42 3.84 -2.95 -10.92
N GLU A 43 4.12 -2.91 -12.22
CA GLU A 43 3.94 -1.71 -13.04
C GLU A 43 2.48 -1.23 -13.08
N GLU A 44 1.53 -2.17 -13.03
CA GLU A 44 0.11 -1.89 -12.96
C GLU A 44 -0.54 -2.76 -11.90
N VAL A 45 -1.13 -2.09 -10.91
CA VAL A 45 -1.65 -2.71 -9.70
C VAL A 45 -3.13 -2.43 -9.59
N VAL A 46 -3.91 -3.47 -9.26
CA VAL A 46 -5.33 -3.31 -8.91
C VAL A 46 -5.47 -3.00 -7.43
N LEU A 47 -6.16 -1.89 -7.13
CA LEU A 47 -6.43 -1.38 -5.79
C LEU A 47 -7.94 -1.22 -5.60
N SER A 48 -8.62 -2.31 -5.22
CA SER A 48 -10.08 -2.36 -5.05
C SER A 48 -10.48 -2.80 -3.65
N ALA A 49 -11.27 -2.01 -2.94
CA ALA A 49 -11.73 -2.35 -1.59
C ALA A 49 -12.70 -3.55 -1.54
N SER A 50 -13.20 -4.03 -2.69
CA SER A 50 -14.03 -5.24 -2.75
C SER A 50 -13.21 -6.52 -2.78
N GLN A 51 -11.95 -6.45 -3.21
CA GLN A 51 -11.06 -7.61 -3.41
C GLN A 51 -9.81 -7.55 -2.51
N ASP A 52 -9.61 -6.43 -1.81
CA ASP A 52 -8.44 -6.16 -1.01
C ASP A 52 -8.86 -5.66 0.37
N GLU A 53 -8.78 -6.55 1.36
CA GLU A 53 -9.13 -6.25 2.74
C GLU A 53 -8.19 -5.24 3.38
N PHE A 54 -6.90 -5.29 3.03
CA PHE A 54 -5.91 -4.35 3.54
C PHE A 54 -6.23 -2.94 3.04
N PHE A 55 -6.48 -2.78 1.74
CA PHE A 55 -6.89 -1.49 1.20
C PHE A 55 -8.20 -1.02 1.82
N LYS A 56 -9.21 -1.89 1.93
CA LYS A 56 -10.50 -1.54 2.53
C LYS A 56 -10.34 -1.00 3.96
N ALA A 57 -9.50 -1.63 4.78
CA ALA A 57 -9.27 -1.23 6.17
C ALA A 57 -8.43 0.05 6.33
N ASN A 58 -7.53 0.33 5.37
CA ASN A 58 -6.58 1.44 5.47
C ASN A 58 -6.88 2.60 4.52
N ARG A 59 -7.93 2.50 3.68
CA ARG A 59 -8.31 3.47 2.64
C ARG A 59 -8.36 4.91 3.12
N HIS A 60 -8.91 5.12 4.30
CA HIS A 60 -9.15 6.45 4.89
C HIS A 60 -8.18 6.82 6.00
N LYS A 61 -7.20 5.94 6.28
CA LYS A 61 -6.16 6.24 7.27
C LYS A 61 -5.19 7.26 6.70
N ASN A 62 -4.61 8.08 7.58
CA ASN A 62 -3.59 9.03 7.17
C ASN A 62 -2.26 8.32 6.84
N PHE A 63 -1.35 9.04 6.19
CA PHE A 63 -0.06 8.50 5.74
C PHE A 63 0.78 7.88 6.87
N GLY A 64 0.77 8.46 8.08
CA GLY A 64 1.47 7.92 9.25
C GLY A 64 0.85 6.61 9.73
N GLU A 65 -0.48 6.59 9.90
CA GLU A 65 -1.23 5.38 10.30
C GLU A 65 -1.13 4.25 9.25
N LEU A 66 -1.04 4.60 7.97
CA LEU A 66 -0.78 3.66 6.89
C LEU A 66 0.60 3.02 7.06
N GLY A 67 1.63 3.82 7.37
CA GLY A 67 2.98 3.35 7.65
C GLY A 67 3.00 2.30 8.77
N GLU A 68 2.34 2.59 9.89
CA GLU A 68 2.21 1.64 11.00
C GLU A 68 1.48 0.34 10.58
N SER A 69 0.42 0.47 9.76
CA SER A 69 -0.37 -0.67 9.30
C SER A 69 0.42 -1.56 8.35
N ILE A 70 1.26 -0.98 7.48
CA ILE A 70 2.18 -1.72 6.61
C ILE A 70 3.28 -2.40 7.42
N GLN A 71 3.83 -1.73 8.44
CA GLN A 71 4.81 -2.35 9.33
C GLN A 71 4.24 -3.58 10.04
N LYS A 72 3.01 -3.51 10.54
CA LYS A 72 2.30 -4.65 11.14
C LYS A 72 2.09 -5.78 10.11
N LEU A 73 1.69 -5.44 8.89
CA LEU A 73 1.51 -6.40 7.80
C LEU A 73 2.83 -7.14 7.48
N LEU A 74 3.94 -6.41 7.40
CA LEU A 74 5.28 -6.96 7.17
C LEU A 74 5.72 -7.90 8.30
N GLN A 75 5.53 -7.50 9.56
CA GLN A 75 5.87 -8.31 10.72
C GLN A 75 5.08 -9.62 10.75
N GLU A 76 3.78 -9.57 10.45
CA GLU A 76 2.93 -10.75 10.42
C GLU A 76 3.32 -11.70 9.28
N TYR A 77 3.60 -11.16 8.08
CA TYR A 77 4.10 -11.96 6.97
C TYR A 77 5.46 -12.61 7.28
N GLN A 78 6.38 -11.89 7.94
CA GLN A 78 7.65 -12.46 8.38
C GLN A 78 7.46 -13.58 9.40
N ARG A 79 6.55 -13.41 10.38
CA ARG A 79 6.22 -14.42 11.38
C ARG A 79 5.70 -15.71 10.74
N GLN A 80 4.77 -15.59 9.79
CA GLN A 80 4.23 -16.74 9.05
C GLN A 80 5.30 -17.40 8.15
N THR A 81 6.15 -16.60 7.51
CA THR A 81 7.22 -17.12 6.65
C THR A 81 8.33 -17.81 7.44
N GLN A 82 8.65 -17.38 8.67
CA GLN A 82 9.66 -18.05 9.49
C GLN A 82 9.23 -19.45 9.94
N GLN A 83 7.93 -19.70 10.10
CA GLN A 83 7.41 -21.05 10.41
C GLN A 83 7.70 -22.07 9.29
N LYS A 84 7.93 -21.60 8.05
CA LYS A 84 8.32 -22.42 6.89
C LYS A 84 9.68 -23.09 7.05
N ASN A 85 10.59 -22.55 7.85
CA ASN A 85 11.95 -23.09 7.98
C ASN A 85 12.04 -24.35 8.86
N ASN A 86 10.93 -24.78 9.48
CA ASN A 86 10.88 -25.94 10.39
C ASN A 86 10.11 -27.16 9.79
N LEU A 87 10.03 -27.29 8.46
CA LEU A 87 9.37 -28.43 7.82
C LEU A 87 10.28 -29.69 7.86
N ASN A 88 10.21 -30.45 8.96
CA ASN A 88 11.04 -31.65 9.13
C ASN A 88 10.27 -32.96 8.90
N THR A 89 8.93 -32.93 8.80
CA THR A 89 8.09 -34.13 8.66
C THR A 89 7.15 -34.08 7.45
N ILE A 90 6.65 -35.25 7.04
CA ILE A 90 5.68 -35.39 5.94
C ILE A 90 4.33 -34.74 6.30
N GLU A 91 3.94 -34.78 7.57
CA GLU A 91 2.74 -34.08 8.08
C GLU A 91 2.88 -32.57 7.96
N ASP A 92 4.07 -32.02 8.23
CA ASP A 92 4.34 -30.59 8.05
C ASP A 92 4.25 -30.18 6.58
N MET A 93 4.70 -31.03 5.65
CA MET A 93 4.56 -30.79 4.21
C MET A 93 3.09 -30.76 3.76
N GLN A 94 2.23 -31.61 4.31
CA GLN A 94 0.80 -31.58 4.02
C GLN A 94 0.14 -30.28 4.50
N ARG A 95 0.40 -29.88 5.75
CA ARG A 95 -0.10 -28.60 6.30
C ARG A 95 0.39 -27.40 5.52
N PHE A 96 1.65 -27.44 5.04
CA PHE A 96 2.19 -26.38 4.21
C PHE A 96 1.46 -26.27 2.87
N MET A 97 1.16 -27.38 2.19
CA MET A 97 0.39 -27.33 0.95
C MET A 97 -1.01 -26.73 1.12
N GLU A 98 -1.65 -26.98 2.27
CA GLU A 98 -2.94 -26.38 2.62
C GLU A 98 -2.84 -24.85 2.82
N GLN A 99 -1.76 -24.38 3.44
CA GLN A 99 -1.54 -22.95 3.74
C GLN A 99 -0.87 -22.17 2.60
N PHE A 100 -0.29 -22.86 1.61
CA PHE A 100 0.48 -22.23 0.54
C PHE A 100 -0.29 -21.20 -0.30
N PRO A 101 -1.56 -21.43 -0.69
CA PRO A 101 -2.34 -20.44 -1.44
C PRO A 101 -2.53 -19.13 -0.65
N GLU A 102 -2.81 -19.25 0.65
CA GLU A 102 -2.99 -18.12 1.56
C GLU A 102 -1.70 -17.31 1.69
N LEU A 103 -0.57 -17.99 1.94
CA LEU A 103 0.74 -17.35 2.05
C LEU A 103 1.14 -16.62 0.76
N ARG A 104 0.82 -17.21 -0.40
CA ARG A 104 1.07 -16.59 -1.71
C ARG A 104 0.23 -15.32 -1.89
N SER A 105 -1.04 -15.35 -1.51
CA SER A 105 -1.93 -14.19 -1.54
C SER A 105 -1.44 -13.06 -0.64
N GLN A 106 -1.01 -13.39 0.59
CA GLN A 106 -0.43 -12.43 1.52
C GLN A 106 0.87 -11.81 0.99
N SER A 107 1.74 -12.63 0.39
CA SER A 107 2.98 -12.15 -0.24
C SER A 107 2.69 -11.09 -1.30
N HIS A 108 1.70 -11.34 -2.17
CA HIS A 108 1.29 -10.39 -3.20
C HIS A 108 0.73 -9.09 -2.59
N THR A 109 -0.12 -9.21 -1.55
CA THR A 109 -0.67 -8.05 -0.83
C THR A 109 0.43 -7.20 -0.19
N VAL A 110 1.39 -7.83 0.49
CA VAL A 110 2.56 -7.15 1.10
C VAL A 110 3.37 -6.43 0.05
N SER A 111 3.82 -7.12 -1.00
CA SER A 111 4.64 -6.53 -2.07
C SER A 111 3.94 -5.34 -2.71
N LYS A 112 2.63 -5.46 -2.97
CA LYS A 112 1.81 -4.40 -3.54
C LYS A 112 1.78 -3.14 -2.67
N HIS A 113 1.40 -3.25 -1.40
CA HIS A 113 1.22 -2.07 -0.55
C HIS A 113 2.56 -1.45 -0.13
N VAL A 114 3.61 -2.25 0.02
CA VAL A 114 4.97 -1.75 0.25
C VAL A 114 5.48 -0.97 -0.97
N ALA A 115 5.25 -1.48 -2.19
CA ALA A 115 5.61 -0.76 -3.41
C ALA A 115 4.90 0.59 -3.52
N ILE A 116 3.57 0.61 -3.30
CA ILE A 116 2.80 1.86 -3.32
C ILE A 116 3.30 2.82 -2.25
N MET A 117 3.50 2.38 -1.01
CA MET A 117 3.99 3.22 0.08
C MET A 117 5.38 3.79 -0.20
N GLY A 118 6.28 2.96 -0.74
CA GLY A 118 7.62 3.39 -1.10
C GLY A 118 7.61 4.50 -2.16
N GLU A 119 6.75 4.38 -3.17
CA GLU A 119 6.63 5.42 -4.19
C GLU A 119 5.94 6.69 -3.64
N LEU A 120 4.92 6.55 -2.79
CA LEU A 120 4.30 7.70 -2.12
C LEU A 120 5.33 8.45 -1.26
N ALA A 121 6.12 7.75 -0.45
CA ALA A 121 7.16 8.36 0.37
C ALA A 121 8.19 9.10 -0.49
N ARG A 122 8.64 8.48 -1.59
CA ARG A 122 9.58 9.10 -2.53
C ARG A 122 9.02 10.38 -3.14
N LEU A 123 7.74 10.40 -3.52
CA LEU A 123 7.08 11.57 -4.10
C LEU A 123 6.86 12.68 -3.08
N VAL A 124 6.47 12.33 -1.85
CA VAL A 124 6.34 13.27 -0.73
C VAL A 124 7.66 14.00 -0.48
N ASP A 125 8.76 13.25 -0.43
CA ASP A 125 10.10 13.81 -0.22
C ASP A 125 10.59 14.59 -1.44
N ALA A 126 10.46 14.05 -2.65
CA ALA A 126 10.96 14.69 -3.87
C ALA A 126 10.24 16.01 -4.20
N CYS A 127 8.99 16.16 -3.78
CA CYS A 127 8.18 17.36 -4.02
C CYS A 127 8.04 18.26 -2.79
N ASN A 128 8.71 17.95 -1.67
CA ASN A 128 8.58 18.65 -0.39
C ASN A 128 7.11 18.88 0.01
N LEU A 129 6.26 17.86 -0.17
CA LEU A 129 4.80 18.00 -0.01
C LEU A 129 4.40 18.33 1.43
N MET A 130 5.24 17.97 2.41
CA MET A 130 5.03 18.33 3.81
C MET A 130 5.11 19.86 4.02
N ASP A 131 6.10 20.52 3.41
CA ASP A 131 6.28 21.97 3.51
C ASP A 131 5.17 22.71 2.76
N VAL A 132 4.79 22.22 1.58
CA VAL A 132 3.67 22.77 0.80
C VAL A 132 2.36 22.64 1.59
N SER A 133 2.09 21.46 2.15
CA SER A 133 0.89 21.23 2.95
C SER A 133 0.86 22.08 4.21
N GLN A 134 2.01 22.42 4.80
CA GLN A 134 2.05 23.35 5.93
C GLN A 134 1.64 24.75 5.49
N PHE A 135 2.18 25.24 4.38
CA PHE A 135 1.83 26.55 3.85
C PHE A 135 0.36 26.65 3.44
N GLU A 136 -0.22 25.59 2.87
CA GLU A 136 -1.65 25.51 2.53
C GLU A 136 -2.56 25.64 3.77
N GLN A 137 -2.11 25.22 4.95
CA GLN A 137 -2.87 25.27 6.20
C GLN A 137 -2.70 26.60 6.96
N GLU A 138 -1.63 27.35 6.68
CA GLU A 138 -1.38 28.67 7.27
C GLU A 138 -2.09 29.82 6.55
N LEU A 139 -2.63 29.55 5.35
CA LEU A 139 -3.34 30.48 4.47
C LEU A 139 -4.84 30.61 4.80
#